data_AF-A0A6A3BU73-F1
#
_entry.id   AF-A0A6A3BU73-F1
#
_cell.length_a   1.000
_cell.length_b   1.000
_cell.length_c   1.000
_cell.angle_alpha   90.00
_cell.angle_beta   90.00
_cell.angle_gamma   90.00
#
_symmetry.space_group_name_H-M   'P 1'
#
loop_
_entity.id
_entity.type
_entity.pdbx_description
1 polymer ?
#
loop_
_entity_poly.entity_id
_entity_poly.type
_entity_poly.pdbx_seq_one_letter_code
_entity_poly.pdbx_strand_id
1 'polypeptide(L)'
;MGVSDHYVSSLGCEVRILEAKNIELKSHGNIFIRYYLPAGNNKRIQLNTRQICTKSSQMIIWNESFSLECSASEESLKYLKQQTVVFELRRKKKLGKSVVLSRAEMPLKAVFESPNMEIDEYWLAMASMNDGVLETGLKPPSIRLSMKMEMRKERKQRLKNHWEGCGCQGIDGGCNCAADYEIFALAAAMEGLF
;
A
#
# COMPACT_ATOMS: atom_id res chain seq x y z
N MET A 1 -15.14 -9.91 -34.61
CA MET A 1 -14.91 -9.01 -33.46
C MET A 1 -14.03 -9.76 -32.47
N GLY A 2 -12.77 -9.33 -32.30
CA GLY A 2 -11.80 -10.00 -31.45
C GLY A 2 -12.16 -9.85 -29.97
N VAL A 3 -12.26 -10.98 -29.26
CA VAL A 3 -12.40 -11.00 -27.80
C VAL A 3 -11.06 -10.55 -27.24
N SER A 4 -10.98 -9.32 -26.74
CA SER A 4 -9.82 -8.84 -25.99
C SER A 4 -9.71 -9.66 -24.70
N ASP A 5 -8.77 -10.59 -24.67
CA ASP A 5 -8.33 -11.24 -23.43
C ASP A 5 -7.77 -10.14 -22.52
N HIS A 6 -8.60 -9.64 -21.60
CA HIS A 6 -8.15 -8.73 -20.55
C HIS A 6 -7.30 -9.54 -19.57
N TYR A 7 -5.99 -9.60 -19.84
CA TYR A 7 -5.00 -10.11 -18.89
C TYR A 7 -5.08 -9.26 -17.62
N VAL A 8 -5.38 -9.90 -16.50
CA VAL A 8 -5.25 -9.31 -15.18
C VAL A 8 -3.85 -9.69 -14.70
N SER A 9 -3.09 -8.70 -14.25
CA SER A 9 -1.81 -8.96 -13.60
C SER A 9 -2.00 -8.87 -12.09
N SER A 10 -1.35 -9.72 -11.32
CA SER A 10 -1.16 -9.44 -9.89
C SER A 10 -0.05 -8.39 -9.75
N LEU A 11 -0.29 -7.39 -8.91
CA LEU A 11 0.64 -6.36 -8.51
C LEU A 11 0.86 -6.46 -7.00
N GLY A 12 2.08 -6.80 -6.61
CA GLY A 12 2.59 -6.63 -5.26
C GLY A 12 3.19 -5.24 -5.08
N CYS A 13 2.91 -4.59 -3.95
CA CYS A 13 3.51 -3.33 -3.54
C CYS A 13 3.98 -3.46 -2.09
N GLU A 14 5.28 -3.30 -1.86
CA GLU A 14 5.88 -3.25 -0.53
C GLU A 14 6.47 -1.87 -0.28
N VAL A 15 6.17 -1.29 0.88
CA VAL A 15 6.75 -0.05 1.38
C VAL A 15 7.37 -0.32 2.73
N ARG A 16 8.64 0.02 2.90
CA ARG A 16 9.37 -0.08 4.16
C ARG A 16 9.83 1.29 4.63
N ILE A 17 9.44 1.67 5.84
CA ILE A 17 9.89 2.89 6.52
C ILE A 17 10.98 2.49 7.50
N LEU A 18 12.21 2.90 7.24
CA LEU A 18 13.38 2.50 8.02
C LEU A 18 13.58 3.45 9.20
N GLU A 19 13.92 4.70 8.91
CA GLU A 19 14.31 5.67 9.94
C GLU A 19 14.06 7.11 9.47
N ALA A 20 14.28 8.07 10.37
CA ALA A 20 14.28 9.48 10.03
C ALA A 20 15.40 10.24 10.72
N LYS A 21 15.81 11.34 10.08
CA LYS A 21 16.84 12.26 10.56
C LYS A 21 16.37 13.71 10.45
N ASN A 22 17.09 14.59 11.15
CA ASN A 22 16.81 16.02 11.24
C ASN A 22 15.38 16.30 11.75
N ILE A 23 14.93 15.54 12.75
CA ILE A 23 13.66 15.78 13.43
C ILE A 23 13.96 16.38 14.80
N GLU A 24 13.85 17.70 14.88
CA GLU A 24 14.01 18.45 16.12
C GLU A 24 12.68 19.10 16.48
N LEU A 25 12.04 18.53 17.51
CA LEU A 25 10.76 19.00 18.02
C LEU A 25 10.99 19.96 19.18
N LYS A 26 10.31 21.11 19.17
CA LYS A 26 10.33 22.07 20.30
C LYS A 26 9.83 21.49 21.64
N SER A 27 9.19 20.32 21.62
CA SER A 27 8.73 19.62 22.82
C SER A 27 8.53 18.13 22.56
N HIS A 28 8.67 17.32 23.62
CA HIS A 28 8.47 15.86 23.56
C HIS A 28 7.08 15.48 23.03
N GLY A 29 7.01 14.44 22.20
CA GLY A 29 5.75 13.91 21.72
C GLY A 29 5.91 12.55 21.05
N ASN A 30 4.78 11.95 20.71
CA ASN A 30 4.76 10.73 19.93
C ASN A 30 4.64 11.09 18.45
N ILE A 31 5.57 10.61 17.64
CA ILE A 31 5.58 10.81 16.19
C ILE A 31 5.35 9.49 15.46
N PHE A 32 4.84 9.57 14.25
CA PHE A 32 4.65 8.43 13.36
C PHE A 32 4.65 8.92 11.91
N ILE A 33 4.91 8.01 10.97
CA ILE A 33 4.74 8.28 9.54
C ILE A 33 3.36 7.80 9.13
N ARG A 34 2.61 8.68 8.48
CA ARG A 34 1.40 8.32 7.76
C ARG A 34 1.70 8.39 6.27
N TYR A 35 1.30 7.38 5.52
CA TYR A 35 1.45 7.40 4.07
C TYR A 35 0.20 6.93 3.36
N TYR A 36 0.05 7.40 2.13
CA TYR A 36 -1.15 7.20 1.34
C TYR A 36 -0.81 6.53 0.02
N LEU A 37 -1.26 5.29 -0.14
CA LEU A 37 -1.10 4.54 -1.39
C LEU A 37 -2.30 4.80 -2.30
N PRO A 38 -2.11 5.16 -3.58
CA PRO A 38 -3.20 5.32 -4.52
C PRO A 38 -3.91 3.97 -4.78
N ALA A 39 -5.25 3.98 -4.77
CA ALA A 39 -6.09 2.79 -4.92
C ALA A 39 -7.08 2.89 -6.10
N GLY A 40 -6.79 3.77 -7.07
CA GLY A 40 -7.68 4.07 -8.19
C GLY A 40 -8.85 4.98 -7.82
N ASN A 41 -9.54 5.54 -8.82
CA ASN A 41 -10.73 6.40 -8.64
C ASN A 41 -10.54 7.53 -7.60
N ASN A 42 -9.36 8.16 -7.58
CA ASN A 42 -8.98 9.17 -6.58
C ASN A 42 -9.01 8.72 -5.11
N LYS A 43 -9.21 7.42 -4.84
CA LYS A 43 -9.15 6.84 -3.50
C LYS A 43 -7.71 6.56 -3.11
N ARG A 44 -7.46 6.61 -1.80
CA ARG A 44 -6.14 6.32 -1.21
C ARG A 44 -6.29 5.44 0.01
N ILE A 45 -5.41 4.45 0.14
CA ILE A 45 -5.26 3.63 1.34
C ILE A 45 -4.35 4.39 2.29
N GLN A 46 -4.85 4.72 3.48
CA GLN A 46 -4.07 5.39 4.51
C GLN A 46 -3.44 4.36 5.44
N LEU A 47 -2.13 4.43 5.59
CA LEU A 47 -1.35 3.55 6.46
C LEU A 47 -0.58 4.40 7.48
N ASN A 48 -0.38 3.87 8.68
CA ASN A 48 0.40 4.50 9.73
C ASN A 48 1.44 3.52 10.24
N THR A 49 2.65 4.00 10.50
CA THR A 49 3.63 3.25 11.28
C THR A 49 3.31 3.32 12.78
N ARG A 50 4.02 2.53 13.59
CA ARG A 50 3.94 2.65 15.05
C ARG A 50 4.37 4.05 15.51
N GLN A 51 3.88 4.44 16.68
CA GLN A 51 4.28 5.69 17.29
C GLN A 51 5.62 5.54 18.04
N ILE A 52 6.53 6.49 17.84
CA ILE A 52 7.80 6.59 18.54
C ILE A 52 7.75 7.80 19.47
N CYS A 53 8.11 7.62 20.74
CA CYS A 53 8.19 8.71 21.70
C CYS A 53 9.54 9.43 21.58
N THR A 54 9.53 10.72 21.27
CA THR A 54 10.76 11.53 21.16
C THR A 54 11.22 12.01 22.53
N LYS A 55 11.73 11.11 23.38
CA LYS A 55 12.42 11.48 24.63
C LYS A 55 13.92 11.63 24.33
N SER A 56 14.34 12.84 23.94
CA SER A 56 15.73 13.33 23.70
C SER A 56 16.73 12.42 22.97
N SER A 57 17.40 12.98 21.95
CA SER A 57 18.66 12.47 21.34
C SER A 57 18.69 11.02 20.84
N GLN A 58 17.53 10.38 20.67
CA GLN A 58 17.46 9.02 20.13
C GLN A 58 17.26 9.03 18.61
N MET A 59 17.99 8.15 17.93
CA MET A 59 17.76 7.83 16.53
C MET A 59 16.32 7.35 16.34
N ILE A 60 15.61 7.92 15.36
CA ILE A 60 14.20 7.62 15.14
C ILE A 60 14.13 6.48 14.12
N ILE A 61 13.86 5.26 14.60
CA ILE A 61 13.83 4.04 13.79
C ILE A 61 12.46 3.38 13.87
N TRP A 62 11.78 3.28 12.73
CA TRP A 62 10.57 2.45 12.61
C TRP A 62 10.94 1.03 12.25
N ASN A 63 11.69 0.84 11.17
CA ASN A 63 11.98 -0.46 10.55
C ASN A 63 10.71 -1.30 10.37
N GLU A 64 9.68 -0.69 9.78
CA GLU A 64 8.37 -1.30 9.55
C GLU A 64 8.11 -1.39 8.05
N SER A 65 7.60 -2.54 7.60
CA SER A 65 7.13 -2.74 6.24
C SER A 65 5.63 -3.01 6.22
N PHE A 66 5.03 -2.65 5.09
CA PHE A 66 3.69 -3.00 4.72
C PHE A 66 3.71 -3.50 3.28
N SER A 67 3.04 -4.62 3.04
CA SER A 67 2.90 -5.20 1.72
C SER A 67 1.43 -5.40 1.39
N LEU A 68 1.04 -5.06 0.16
CA LEU A 68 -0.27 -5.37 -0.40
C LEU A 68 -0.11 -6.09 -1.72
N GLU A 69 -1.05 -6.98 -2.01
CA GLU A 69 -1.19 -7.61 -3.31
C GLU A 69 -2.56 -7.26 -3.87
N CYS A 70 -2.63 -6.90 -5.15
CA CYS A 70 -3.86 -6.52 -5.82
C CYS A 70 -3.88 -6.94 -7.27
N SER A 71 -5.08 -7.21 -7.79
CA SER A 71 -5.29 -7.37 -9.21
C SER A 71 -5.25 -6.02 -9.93
N ALA A 72 -4.48 -5.92 -11.01
CA ALA A 72 -4.34 -4.71 -11.80
C ALA A 72 -4.55 -5.00 -13.29
N SER A 73 -5.39 -4.17 -13.94
CA SER A 73 -5.46 -4.10 -15.40
C SER A 73 -4.30 -3.27 -15.95
N GLU A 74 -4.00 -3.39 -17.25
CA GLU A 74 -2.99 -2.53 -17.89
C GLU A 74 -3.30 -1.03 -17.75
N GLU A 75 -4.59 -0.66 -17.77
CA GLU A 75 -5.03 0.71 -17.58
C GLU A 75 -4.77 1.19 -16.14
N SER A 76 -5.10 0.37 -15.14
CA SER A 76 -4.81 0.67 -13.74
C SER A 76 -3.30 0.82 -13.49
N LEU A 77 -2.47 0.00 -14.15
CA LEU A 77 -1.01 0.12 -14.07
C LEU A 77 -0.50 1.40 -14.71
N LYS A 78 -1.02 1.78 -15.89
CA LYS A 78 -0.69 3.06 -16.54
C LYS A 78 -1.07 4.25 -15.66
N TYR A 79 -2.25 4.21 -15.06
CA TYR A 79 -2.71 5.21 -14.09
C TYR A 79 -1.77 5.28 -12.88
N LEU A 80 -1.48 4.13 -12.26
CA LEU A 80 -0.65 4.02 -11.06
C LEU A 80 0.76 4.59 -11.27
N LYS A 81 1.37 4.37 -12.45
CA LYS A 81 2.67 4.94 -12.83
C LYS A 81 2.70 6.47 -12.78
N GLN A 82 1.57 7.14 -12.96
CA GLN A 82 1.47 8.60 -12.94
C GLN A 82 1.17 9.15 -11.55
N GLN A 83 0.90 8.28 -10.56
CA GLN A 83 0.54 8.69 -9.22
C GLN A 83 1.77 8.93 -8.33
N THR A 84 1.53 9.59 -7.19
CA THR A 84 2.49 9.77 -6.13
C THR A 84 2.04 9.05 -4.86
N VAL A 85 3.01 8.57 -4.08
CA VAL A 85 2.80 8.20 -2.68
C VAL A 85 3.09 9.44 -1.85
N VAL A 86 2.17 9.78 -0.96
CA VAL A 86 2.34 10.91 -0.05
C VAL A 86 2.76 10.39 1.30
N PHE A 87 3.80 10.97 1.88
CA PHE A 87 4.30 10.69 3.22
C PHE A 87 4.13 11.93 4.10
N GLU A 88 3.58 11.74 5.29
CA GLU A 88 3.40 12.76 6.31
C GLU A 88 4.11 12.32 7.60
N LEU A 89 5.04 13.13 8.10
CA LEU A 89 5.50 13.01 9.47
C LEU A 89 4.48 13.68 10.37
N ARG A 90 3.89 12.92 11.29
CA ARG A 90 2.81 13.41 12.15
C ARG A 90 3.19 13.31 13.61
N ARG A 91 2.72 14.28 14.40
CA ARG A 91 2.78 14.27 15.86
C ARG A 91 1.40 14.03 16.44
N LYS A 92 1.28 13.04 17.31
CA LYS A 92 0.07 12.82 18.11
C LYS A 92 -0.05 13.92 19.17
N LYS A 93 -1.21 14.57 19.23
CA LYS A 93 -1.56 15.48 20.33
C LYS A 93 -2.05 14.66 21.53
N LYS A 94 -1.86 15.18 22.74
CA LYS A 94 -2.40 14.56 23.98
C LYS A 94 -3.92 14.41 23.91
N LEU A 95 -4.59 15.42 23.35
CA LEU A 95 -6.03 15.46 23.11
C LEU A 95 -6.27 15.90 21.65
N GLY A 96 -7.18 15.22 20.96
CA GLY A 96 -7.58 15.56 19.59
C GLY A 96 -6.74 14.94 18.46
N LYS A 97 -6.92 15.47 17.25
CA LYS A 97 -6.30 14.94 16.02
C LYS A 97 -4.78 15.21 15.98
N SER A 98 -4.03 14.30 15.37
CA SER A 98 -2.60 14.50 15.11
C SER A 98 -2.35 15.67 14.15
N VAL A 99 -1.18 16.29 14.23
CA VAL A 99 -0.76 17.40 13.36
C VAL A 99 0.35 16.95 12.43
N VAL A 100 0.32 17.43 11.18
CA VAL A 100 1.40 17.23 10.20
C VAL A 100 2.55 18.18 10.52
N LEU A 101 3.74 17.62 10.67
CA LEU A 101 4.98 18.36 10.88
C LEU A 101 5.66 18.64 9.55
N SER A 102 5.77 17.62 8.71
CA SER A 102 6.36 17.72 7.38
C SER A 102 5.68 16.73 6.43
N ARG A 103 5.82 17.00 5.13
CA ARG A 103 5.24 16.20 4.06
C ARG A 103 6.24 16.03 2.91
N ALA A 104 6.20 14.87 2.27
CA ALA A 104 6.90 14.60 1.02
C ALA A 104 6.00 13.80 0.07
N GLU A 105 6.31 13.89 -1.22
CA GLU A 105 5.66 13.10 -2.25
C GLU A 105 6.71 12.36 -3.06
N MET A 106 6.47 11.08 -3.33
CA MET A 106 7.34 10.25 -4.14
C MET A 106 6.57 9.76 -5.38
N PRO A 107 6.99 10.13 -6.59
CA PRO A 107 6.40 9.62 -7.82
C PRO A 107 6.59 8.11 -7.94
N LEU A 108 5.50 7.36 -8.13
CA LEU A 108 5.58 5.91 -8.35
C LEU A 108 6.29 5.57 -9.64
N LYS A 109 6.29 6.47 -10.62
CA LYS A 109 7.06 6.36 -11.86
C LYS A 109 8.52 5.95 -11.60
N ALA A 110 9.16 6.57 -10.60
CA ALA A 110 10.55 6.28 -10.27
C ALA A 110 10.76 4.84 -9.80
N VAL A 111 9.80 4.26 -9.09
CA VAL A 111 9.84 2.85 -8.65
C VAL A 111 9.62 1.91 -9.83
N PHE A 112 8.68 2.24 -10.74
CA PHE A 112 8.45 1.40 -11.91
C PHE A 112 9.59 1.42 -12.93
N GLU A 113 10.40 2.49 -12.95
CA GLU A 113 11.52 2.68 -13.86
C GLU A 113 12.86 2.24 -13.26
N SER A 114 12.91 1.89 -11.97
CA SER A 114 14.13 1.42 -11.32
C SER A 114 14.44 -0.05 -11.66
N PRO A 115 15.71 -0.48 -11.53
CA PRO A 115 16.07 -1.89 -11.68
C PRO A 115 15.24 -2.77 -10.75
N ASN A 116 14.72 -3.88 -11.28
CA ASN A 116 13.85 -4.81 -10.56
C ASN A 116 12.58 -4.19 -9.95
N MET A 117 12.19 -2.98 -10.40
CA MET A 117 11.10 -2.18 -9.84
C MET A 117 11.24 -1.94 -8.33
N GLU A 118 12.47 -1.75 -7.88
CA GLU A 118 12.83 -1.57 -6.48
C GLU A 118 13.65 -0.28 -6.29
N ILE A 119 13.31 0.48 -5.27
CA ILE A 119 14.12 1.56 -4.74
C ILE A 119 14.50 1.15 -3.33
N ASP A 120 15.80 1.00 -3.10
CA ASP A 120 16.32 0.64 -1.77
C ASP A 120 16.98 1.84 -1.08
N GLU A 121 16.84 1.88 0.24
CA GLU A 121 17.45 2.84 1.17
C GLU A 121 17.43 4.33 0.74
N TYR A 122 16.34 4.77 0.12
CA TYR A 122 16.20 6.13 -0.39
C TYR A 122 15.88 7.14 0.72
N TRP A 123 16.66 8.22 0.77
CA TRP A 123 16.40 9.36 1.65
C TRP A 123 15.46 10.37 0.97
N LEU A 124 14.22 10.42 1.44
CA LEU A 124 13.21 11.38 0.99
C LEU A 124 13.18 12.60 1.91
N ALA A 125 13.63 13.74 1.39
CA ALA A 125 13.52 15.02 2.09
C ALA A 125 12.07 15.50 2.16
N MET A 126 11.67 16.06 3.30
CA MET A 126 10.30 16.49 3.58
C MET A 126 10.23 17.99 3.78
N ALA A 127 9.23 18.62 3.17
CA ALA A 127 8.93 20.03 3.36
C ALA A 127 8.23 20.24 4.72
N SER A 128 8.68 21.23 5.49
CA SER A 128 8.01 21.66 6.73
C SER A 128 6.60 22.16 6.41
N MET A 129 5.62 21.77 7.22
CA MET A 129 4.23 22.20 7.11
C MET A 129 3.78 23.07 8.29
N ASN A 130 4.60 23.18 9.33
CA ASN A 130 4.28 23.93 10.55
C ASN A 130 5.57 24.46 11.20
N ASP A 131 5.94 25.70 10.85
CA ASP A 131 7.13 26.37 11.39
C ASP A 131 7.06 26.60 12.92
N GLY A 132 5.86 26.52 13.48
CA GLY A 132 5.63 26.59 14.92
C GLY A 132 6.10 25.35 15.70
N VAL A 133 6.22 24.17 15.08
CA VAL A 133 6.40 22.89 15.81
C VAL A 133 7.80 22.27 15.64
N LEU A 134 8.41 22.45 14.48
CA LEU A 134 9.80 22.10 14.22
C LEU A 134 10.71 23.30 14.49
N GLU A 135 11.95 23.06 14.90
CA GLU A 135 12.93 24.14 15.04
C GLU A 135 13.34 24.70 13.66
N THR A 136 13.33 26.03 13.56
CA THR A 136 13.62 26.77 12.32
C THR A 136 15.12 26.97 12.14
N GLY A 137 15.63 26.79 10.91
CA GLY A 137 17.06 27.01 10.56
C GLY A 137 17.89 25.74 10.38
N LEU A 138 17.27 24.56 10.51
CA LEU A 138 17.92 23.26 10.39
C LEU A 138 17.71 22.62 9.00
N LYS A 139 18.51 21.60 8.70
CA LYS A 139 18.30 20.75 7.51
C LYS A 139 16.87 20.19 7.50
N PRO A 140 16.24 20.06 6.32
CA PRO A 140 14.87 19.55 6.25
C PRO A 140 14.78 18.14 6.86
N PRO A 141 13.68 17.82 7.58
CA PRO A 141 13.39 16.46 8.02
C PRO A 141 13.45 15.50 6.83
N SER A 142 14.03 14.32 7.04
CA SER A 142 14.11 13.30 5.97
C SER A 142 13.78 11.93 6.52
N ILE A 143 13.10 11.11 5.74
CA ILE A 143 12.85 9.69 6.04
C ILE A 143 13.67 8.81 5.10
N ARG A 144 14.18 7.69 5.61
CA ARG A 144 14.77 6.62 4.79
C ARG A 144 13.72 5.55 4.57
N LEU A 145 13.52 5.19 3.31
CA LEU A 145 12.53 4.20 2.91
C LEU A 145 13.06 3.27 1.82
N SER A 146 12.45 2.10 1.72
CA SER A 146 12.56 1.22 0.56
C SER A 146 11.16 0.99 -0.01
N MET A 147 11.05 0.85 -1.33
CA MET A 147 9.79 0.57 -2.00
C MET A 147 10.02 -0.40 -3.15
N LYS A 148 9.18 -1.44 -3.23
CA LYS A 148 9.26 -2.49 -4.24
C LYS A 148 7.91 -2.74 -4.87
N MET A 149 7.90 -2.90 -6.19
CA MET A 149 6.74 -3.35 -6.95
C MET A 149 7.05 -4.71 -7.58
N GLU A 150 6.09 -5.63 -7.54
CA GLU A 150 6.18 -6.92 -8.23
C GLU A 150 4.99 -7.07 -9.18
N MET A 151 5.25 -7.40 -10.44
CA MET A 151 4.19 -7.70 -11.40
C MET A 151 4.24 -9.17 -11.81
N ARG A 152 3.12 -9.88 -11.65
CA ARG A 152 2.95 -11.25 -12.11
C ARG A 152 1.82 -11.29 -13.13
N LYS A 153 2.09 -11.81 -14.33
CA LYS A 153 1.03 -12.01 -15.32
C LYS A 153 0.23 -13.25 -14.95
N GLU A 154 -1.01 -13.07 -14.55
CA GLU A 154 -1.91 -14.21 -14.37
C GLU A 154 -2.43 -14.60 -15.76
N ARG A 155 -2.06 -15.80 -16.19
CA ARG A 155 -2.82 -16.44 -17.27
C ARG A 155 -4.15 -16.85 -16.63
N LYS A 156 -5.24 -16.18 -17.00
CA LYS A 156 -6.56 -16.81 -16.92
C LYS A 156 -6.48 -18.09 -17.74
N GLN A 157 -6.21 -19.22 -17.09
CA GLN A 157 -6.56 -20.50 -17.69
C GLN A 157 -8.08 -20.40 -17.87
N ARG A 158 -8.51 -20.16 -19.11
CA ARG A 158 -9.83 -20.56 -19.51
C ARG A 158 -9.86 -22.05 -19.20
N LEU A 159 -10.46 -22.44 -18.07
CA LEU A 159 -11.02 -23.76 -17.93
C LEU A 159 -11.90 -23.89 -19.17
N LYS A 160 -11.38 -24.59 -20.19
CA LYS A 160 -12.18 -25.10 -21.27
C LYS A 160 -13.14 -26.05 -20.56
N ASN A 161 -14.29 -25.53 -20.16
CA ASN A 161 -15.45 -26.36 -19.87
C ASN A 161 -15.87 -26.92 -21.22
N HIS A 162 -15.11 -27.89 -21.73
CA HIS A 162 -15.62 -28.86 -22.66
C HIS A 162 -16.51 -29.78 -21.83
N TRP A 163 -17.70 -29.27 -21.49
CA TRP A 163 -18.75 -30.08 -20.91
C TRP A 163 -19.35 -30.90 -22.06
N GLU A 164 -18.66 -31.98 -22.46
CA GLU A 164 -19.37 -33.12 -23.03
C GLU A 164 -20.38 -33.56 -21.96
N GLY A 165 -21.66 -33.58 -22.33
CA GLY A 165 -22.78 -33.61 -21.40
C GLY A 165 -22.73 -34.72 -20.36
N CYS A 166 -23.48 -34.53 -19.26
CA CYS A 166 -23.86 -35.60 -18.34
C CYS A 166 -24.42 -36.76 -19.18
N GLY A 167 -23.65 -37.83 -19.35
CA GLY A 167 -24.04 -39.08 -20.02
C GLY A 167 -25.02 -39.88 -19.18
N CYS A 168 -26.06 -39.23 -18.70
CA CYS A 168 -26.95 -39.73 -17.67
C CYS A 168 -28.12 -40.42 -18.37
N GLN A 169 -27.82 -41.60 -18.92
CA GLN A 169 -28.79 -42.52 -19.50
C GLN A 169 -29.04 -43.64 -18.48
N GLY A 170 -30.06 -43.47 -17.64
CA GLY A 170 -30.39 -44.45 -16.60
C GLY A 170 -31.70 -44.11 -15.91
N ILE A 171 -32.65 -45.02 -16.01
CA ILE A 171 -33.93 -45.04 -15.30
C ILE A 171 -33.65 -45.29 -13.81
N ASP A 172 -34.37 -44.56 -12.93
CA ASP A 172 -34.43 -44.69 -11.47
C ASP A 172 -33.12 -44.54 -10.67
N GLY A 173 -32.86 -43.32 -10.17
CA GLY A 173 -31.89 -43.06 -9.09
C GLY A 173 -31.20 -41.70 -9.17
N GLY A 174 -31.76 -40.71 -8.47
CA GLY A 174 -31.32 -39.31 -8.30
C GLY A 174 -29.96 -38.84 -8.86
N CYS A 175 -29.99 -37.97 -9.89
CA CYS A 175 -28.92 -37.01 -10.17
C CYS A 175 -29.29 -35.65 -9.58
N ASN A 176 -28.61 -35.26 -8.51
CA ASN A 176 -28.72 -33.91 -7.96
C ASN A 176 -27.69 -33.00 -8.65
N CYS A 177 -27.83 -32.82 -9.96
CA CYS A 177 -26.94 -32.01 -10.77
C CYS A 177 -27.31 -30.51 -10.72
N ALA A 178 -27.54 -29.99 -9.51
CA ALA A 178 -27.78 -28.58 -9.25
C ALA A 178 -27.07 -28.15 -7.96
N ALA A 179 -26.30 -27.07 -8.09
CA ALA A 179 -25.66 -26.28 -7.05
C ALA A 179 -24.33 -26.81 -6.47
N ASP A 180 -23.28 -26.76 -7.29
CA ASP A 180 -21.95 -26.48 -6.75
C ASP A 180 -21.88 -24.98 -6.40
N TYR A 181 -22.28 -24.68 -5.17
CA TYR A 181 -21.85 -23.45 -4.50
C TYR A 181 -20.33 -23.53 -4.33
N GLU A 182 -19.56 -22.85 -5.19
CA GLU A 182 -18.17 -22.57 -4.85
C GLU A 182 -18.13 -21.53 -3.73
N ILE A 183 -17.92 -22.05 -2.51
CA ILE A 183 -17.72 -21.32 -1.28
C ILE A 183 -16.42 -20.52 -1.42
N PHE A 184 -16.51 -19.23 -1.75
CA PHE A 184 -15.43 -18.29 -1.48
C PHE A 184 -15.44 -18.00 0.03
N ALA A 185 -14.56 -18.65 0.78
CA ALA A 185 -14.26 -18.28 2.15
C ALA A 185 -13.56 -16.91 2.17
N LEU A 186 -14.34 -15.83 2.19
CA LEU A 186 -13.86 -14.51 2.60
C LEU A 186 -13.68 -14.54 4.12
N ALA A 187 -12.45 -14.77 4.57
CA ALA A 187 -12.06 -14.50 5.95
C ALA A 187 -12.03 -12.98 6.17
N ALA A 188 -13.20 -12.40 6.47
CA ALA A 188 -13.31 -11.06 7.01
C ALA A 188 -13.20 -11.15 8.54
N ALA A 189 -12.05 -10.77 9.10
CA ALA A 189 -11.92 -10.46 10.52
C ALA A 189 -11.57 -8.98 10.67
N MET A 190 -12.58 -8.12 10.63
CA MET A 190 -12.52 -6.74 11.12
C MET A 190 -13.88 -6.34 11.73
N GLU A 191 -14.07 -6.73 12.99
CA GLU A 191 -14.78 -5.94 14.00
C GLU A 191 -13.79 -5.89 15.19
N GLY A 192 -13.35 -4.77 15.73
CA GLY A 192 -14.05 -3.52 15.92
C GLY A 192 -14.51 -3.45 17.37
N LEU A 193 -13.66 -2.97 18.29
CA LEU A 193 -14.15 -2.39 19.54
C LEU A 193 -13.43 -1.07 19.83
N PHE A 194 -14.29 -0.09 20.08
CA PHE A 194 -14.06 1.27 20.53
C PHE A 194 -13.45 1.30 21.94
#